data_AF-A0A8B6LT77-F1
#
_entry.id   AF-A0A8B6LT77-F1
#
_cell.length_a   1.000
_cell.length_b   1.000
_cell.length_c   1.000
_cell.angle_alpha   90.00
_cell.angle_beta   90.00
_cell.angle_gamma   90.00
#
_symmetry.space_group_name_H-M   'P 1'
#
loop_
_entity.id
_entity.type
_entity.pdbx_description
1 polymer ?
#
loop_
_entity_poly.entity_id
_entity_poly.type
_entity_poly.pdbx_seq_one_letter_code
_entity_poly.pdbx_strand_id
1 'polypeptide(L)'
;MAIPARTFHRRQQKAETLSATETDRVLRIARVASHAMQVFGSEEKARRWLSRDNRMLGATPLQMLSTDAGAHEVEAELNRIEFGDFA
;
A
#
# COMPACT_ATOMS: atom_id res chain seq x y z
N MET A 1 7.16 10.39 36.13
CA MET A 1 6.90 9.08 35.48
C MET A 1 7.43 9.13 34.05
N ALA A 2 8.71 8.81 33.85
CA ALA A 2 9.34 8.77 32.53
C ALA A 2 9.70 7.31 32.24
N ILE A 3 9.08 6.71 31.22
CA ILE A 3 9.46 5.38 30.74
C ILE A 3 10.68 5.57 29.83
N PRO A 4 11.84 4.98 30.15
CA PRO A 4 13.07 5.21 29.41
C PRO A 4 13.11 4.39 28.10
N ALA A 5 13.85 4.94 27.14
CA ALA A 5 14.03 4.50 25.76
C ALA A 5 14.61 3.08 25.60
N ARG A 6 13.83 2.05 25.92
CA ARG A 6 14.21 0.65 25.76
C ARG A 6 13.21 -0.13 24.91
N THR A 7 12.90 0.41 23.74
CA THR A 7 12.11 -0.33 22.72
C THR A 7 12.62 -0.12 21.30
N PHE A 8 13.86 0.35 21.12
CA PHE A 8 14.46 0.45 19.78
C PHE A 8 15.34 -0.75 19.42
N HIS A 9 15.87 -1.47 20.41
CA HIS A 9 16.83 -2.57 20.20
C HIS A 9 16.22 -3.96 19.96
N ARG A 10 14.88 -4.12 19.94
CA ARG A 10 14.23 -5.43 19.69
C ARG A 10 13.79 -5.67 18.25
N ARG A 11 14.16 -4.79 17.31
CA ARG A 11 13.82 -4.93 15.88
C ARG A 11 14.94 -5.50 15.00
N GLN A 12 16.16 -5.67 15.52
CA GLN A 12 17.29 -6.16 14.73
C GLN A 12 17.71 -7.62 15.03
N GLN A 13 17.19 -8.26 16.08
CA GLN A 13 17.64 -9.60 16.50
C GLN A 13 16.72 -10.77 16.14
N LYS A 14 15.56 -10.51 15.53
CA LYS A 14 14.60 -11.56 15.21
C LYS A 14 14.37 -11.61 13.72
N ALA A 15 15.11 -12.50 13.06
CA ALA A 15 14.64 -13.19 11.87
C ALA A 15 13.39 -14.04 12.22
N GLU A 16 12.38 -13.41 12.80
CA GLU A 16 11.05 -14.00 12.92
C GLU A 16 10.38 -13.74 11.58
N THR A 17 10.05 -14.82 10.89
CA THR A 17 9.13 -14.83 9.75
C THR A 17 8.00 -13.85 10.00
N LEU A 18 7.68 -13.01 9.00
CA LEU A 18 6.61 -12.02 9.06
C LEU A 18 5.38 -12.63 9.74
N SER A 19 4.80 -11.91 10.71
CA SER A 19 3.54 -12.35 11.32
C SER A 19 2.47 -12.52 10.22
N ALA A 20 1.43 -13.33 10.47
CA ALA A 20 0.35 -13.51 9.50
C ALA A 20 -0.23 -12.16 9.03
N THR A 21 -0.40 -11.21 9.95
CA THR A 21 -0.86 -9.84 9.64
C THR A 21 0.11 -9.05 8.76
N GLU A 22 1.42 -9.16 8.99
CA GLU A 22 2.43 -8.50 8.15
C GLU A 22 2.51 -9.15 6.77
N THR A 23 2.39 -10.48 6.70
CA THR A 23 2.33 -11.24 5.46
C THR A 23 1.11 -10.83 4.62
N ASP A 24 -0.08 -10.78 5.23
CA ASP A 24 -1.30 -10.34 4.57
C ASP A 24 -1.19 -8.92 4.01
N ARG A 25 -0.59 -8.00 4.78
CA ARG A 25 -0.34 -6.64 4.32
C ARG A 25 0.60 -6.61 3.12
N VAL A 26 1.70 -7.36 3.16
CA VAL A 26 2.64 -7.46 2.04
C VAL A 26 1.95 -8.03 0.80
N LEU A 27 1.16 -9.08 0.95
CA LEU A 27 0.38 -9.68 -0.14
C LEU A 27 -0.66 -8.71 -0.72
N ARG A 28 -1.31 -7.90 0.13
CA ARG A 28 -2.23 -6.83 -0.30
C ARG A 28 -1.49 -5.79 -1.15
N ILE A 29 -0.33 -5.32 -0.68
CA ILE A 29 0.50 -4.37 -1.42
C ILE A 29 0.95 -4.96 -2.77
N ALA A 30 1.40 -6.22 -2.77
CA ALA A 30 1.85 -6.88 -3.98
C ALA A 30 0.73 -7.02 -5.04
N ARG A 31 -0.49 -7.37 -4.61
CA ARG A 31 -1.66 -7.47 -5.51
C ARG A 31 -1.98 -6.12 -6.16
N VAL A 32 -2.09 -5.06 -5.35
CA VAL A 32 -2.41 -3.72 -5.87
C VAL A 32 -1.29 -3.18 -6.75
N ALA A 33 -0.03 -3.42 -6.40
CA ALA A 33 1.10 -3.03 -7.24
C ALA A 33 1.08 -3.75 -8.59
N SER A 34 0.79 -5.05 -8.61
CA SER A 34 0.61 -5.82 -9.85
C SER A 34 -0.49 -5.23 -10.72
N HIS A 35 -1.66 -4.95 -10.12
CA HIS A 35 -2.78 -4.35 -10.84
C HIS A 35 -2.42 -2.98 -11.42
N ALA A 36 -1.79 -2.10 -10.63
CA ALA A 36 -1.34 -0.79 -11.10
C ALA A 36 -0.36 -0.91 -12.28
N MET A 37 0.55 -1.88 -12.25
CA MET A 37 1.46 -2.13 -13.38
C MET A 37 0.72 -2.54 -14.65
N GLN A 38 -0.36 -3.32 -14.53
CA GLN A 38 -1.22 -3.68 -15.67
C GLN A 38 -1.94 -2.45 -16.22
N VAL A 39 -2.58 -1.65 -15.36
CA VAL A 39 -3.31 -0.43 -15.75
C VAL A 39 -2.41 0.60 -16.42
N PHE A 40 -1.21 0.84 -15.87
CA PHE A 40 -0.30 1.88 -16.39
C PHE A 40 0.69 1.38 -17.45
N GLY A 41 0.82 0.07 -17.65
CA GLY A 41 1.76 -0.57 -18.57
C GLY A 41 3.23 -0.32 -18.26
N SER A 42 3.56 0.16 -17.05
CA SER A 42 4.92 0.53 -16.65
C SER A 42 5.05 0.52 -15.14
N GLU A 43 6.03 -0.24 -14.64
CA GLU A 43 6.41 -0.28 -13.22
C GLU A 43 6.69 1.12 -12.66
N GLU A 44 7.45 1.92 -13.40
CA GLU A 44 7.83 3.25 -12.97
C GLU A 44 6.63 4.23 -12.92
N LYS A 45 5.63 4.09 -13.82
CA LYS A 45 4.38 4.84 -13.71
C LYS A 45 3.53 4.36 -12.53
N ALA A 46 3.40 3.05 -12.33
CA ALA A 46 2.67 2.46 -11.22
C ALA A 46 3.25 2.90 -9.88
N ARG A 47 4.58 2.81 -9.70
CA ARG A 47 5.29 3.22 -8.50
C ARG A 47 5.07 4.70 -8.18
N ARG A 48 5.13 5.57 -9.19
CA ARG A 48 4.85 7.01 -9.02
C ARG A 48 3.41 7.26 -8.60
N TRP A 49 2.44 6.59 -9.23
CA TRP A 49 1.03 6.75 -8.89
C TRP A 49 0.76 6.27 -7.45
N LEU A 50 1.29 5.11 -7.07
CA LEU A 50 1.16 4.52 -5.75
C LEU A 50 1.73 5.39 -4.61
N SER A 51 2.74 6.21 -4.92
CA SER A 51 3.47 7.03 -3.94
C SER A 51 3.06 8.50 -3.93
N ARG A 52 2.20 8.92 -4.86
CA ARG A 52 1.75 10.31 -4.98
C ARG A 52 0.39 10.46 -4.31
N ASP A 53 0.16 11.61 -3.67
CA ASP A 53 -1.17 11.94 -3.14
C ASP A 53 -2.21 11.88 -4.27
N ASN A 54 -3.24 11.06 -4.06
CA ASN A 54 -4.36 10.95 -4.96
C ASN A 54 -5.54 11.73 -4.37
N ARG A 55 -6.01 12.75 -5.09
CA ARG A 55 -7.13 13.61 -4.65
C ARG A 55 -8.42 12.82 -4.41
N MET A 56 -8.68 11.77 -5.19
CA MET A 56 -9.88 10.95 -5.04
C MET A 56 -9.82 10.06 -3.80
N LEU A 57 -8.62 9.65 -3.38
CA LEU A 57 -8.40 8.82 -2.20
C LEU A 57 -8.11 9.63 -0.93
N GLY A 58 -7.82 10.93 -1.05
CA GLY A 58 -7.46 11.80 0.07
C GLY A 58 -6.08 11.54 0.69
N ALA A 59 -5.33 10.55 0.18
CA ALA A 59 -3.99 10.16 0.61
C ALA A 59 -3.23 9.49 -0.54
N THR A 60 -1.99 9.08 -0.29
CA THR A 60 -1.29 8.19 -1.25
C THR A 60 -1.95 6.81 -1.28
N PRO A 61 -2.05 6.15 -2.46
CA PRO A 61 -2.55 4.79 -2.54
C PRO A 61 -1.83 3.84 -1.57
N LEU A 62 -0.50 3.94 -1.42
CA LEU A 62 0.27 3.10 -0.50
C LEU A 62 -0.16 3.24 0.97
N GLN A 63 -0.52 4.44 1.42
CA GLN A 63 -1.03 4.63 2.79
C GLN A 63 -2.36 3.92 3.00
N MET A 64 -3.23 3.96 1.99
CA MET A 64 -4.55 3.31 2.00
C MET A 64 -4.46 1.79 2.13
N LEU A 65 -3.39 1.17 1.63
CA LEU A 65 -3.18 -0.30 1.71
C LEU A 65 -2.92 -0.84 3.12
N SER A 66 -2.92 0.03 4.13
CA SER A 66 -2.81 -0.38 5.54
C SER A 66 -4.06 -1.12 6.04
N THR A 67 -5.21 -0.95 5.39
CA THR A 67 -6.47 -1.63 5.71
C THR A 67 -7.06 -2.30 4.46
N ASP A 68 -7.96 -3.28 4.65
CA ASP A 68 -8.67 -3.90 3.52
C ASP A 68 -9.63 -2.91 2.84
N ALA A 69 -10.33 -2.09 3.62
CA ALA A 69 -11.22 -1.06 3.09
C ALA A 69 -10.47 -0.06 2.21
N GLY A 70 -9.31 0.42 2.65
CA GLY A 70 -8.51 1.35 1.86
C GLY A 70 -7.97 0.71 0.58
N ALA A 71 -7.59 -0.58 0.60
CA ALA A 71 -7.20 -1.27 -0.62
C ALA A 71 -8.35 -1.44 -1.61
N HIS A 72 -9.57 -1.70 -1.13
CA HIS A 72 -10.74 -1.76 -2.00
C HIS A 72 -10.98 -0.42 -2.71
N GLU A 73 -10.81 0.71 -2.02
CA GLU A 73 -10.89 2.04 -2.64
C GLU A 73 -9.79 2.27 -3.68
N VAL A 74 -8.56 1.84 -3.40
CA VAL A 74 -7.45 1.92 -4.37
C VAL A 74 -7.73 1.08 -5.62
N GLU A 75 -8.26 -0.14 -5.45
CA GLU A 75 -8.63 -1.02 -6.56
C GLU A 75 -9.76 -0.42 -7.39
N ALA A 76 -10.78 0.16 -6.75
CA ALA A 76 -11.86 0.86 -7.44
C ALA A 76 -11.33 2.04 -8.26
N GLU A 77 -10.38 2.81 -7.72
CA GLU A 77 -9.73 3.89 -8.45
C GLU A 77 -8.89 3.40 -9.64
N LEU A 78 -8.14 2.31 -9.47
CA LEU A 78 -7.40 1.69 -10.59
C LEU A 78 -8.34 1.23 -11.71
N ASN A 79 -9.47 0.61 -11.36
CA ASN A 79 -10.49 0.22 -12.33
C ASN A 79 -11.06 1.45 -13.07
N ARG A 80 -11.37 2.54 -12.36
CA ARG A 80 -11.84 3.79 -13.00
C ARG A 80 -10.83 4.32 -14.01
N ILE A 81 -9.54 4.30 -13.66
CA ILE A 81 -8.46 4.73 -14.56
C ILE A 81 -8.36 3.81 -15.77
N GLU A 82 -8.46 2.49 -15.59
CA GLU A 82 -8.40 1.50 -16.68
C GLU A 82 -9.53 1.70 -17.71
N PHE A 83 -10.75 1.92 -17.24
CA PHE A 83 -11.92 2.07 -18.11
C PHE A 83 -12.17 3.53 -18.56
N GLY A 84 -11.35 4.48 -18.11
CA GLY A 84 -11.44 5.89 -18.50
C GLY A 84 -12.66 6.63 -17.94
N ASP A 85 -13.25 6.13 -16.85
CA ASP A 85 -14.46 6.68 -16.24
C ASP A 85 -14.08 7.84 -15.30
N PHE A 86 -13.97 9.04 -15.86
CA PHE A 86 -13.81 10.29 -15.11
C PHE A 86 -15.20 10.90 -14.87
N ALA A 87 -15.99 10.29 -13.98
CA ALA A 87 -17.26 10.85 -13.52
C ALA A 87 -17.06 12.04 -12.55
#